data_AF-A0A0K2YD39-F1
#
_entry.id   AF-A0A0K2YD39-F1
#
_cell.length_a   1.000
_cell.length_b   1.000
_cell.length_c   1.000
_cell.angle_alpha   90.00
_cell.angle_beta   90.00
_cell.angle_gamma   90.00
#
_symmetry.space_group_name_H-M   'P 1'
#
loop_
_entity.id
_entity.type
_entity.pdbx_description
1 polymer ?
#
loop_
_entity_poly.entity_id
_entity_poly.type
_entity_poly.pdbx_seq_one_letter_code
_entity_poly.pdbx_strand_id
1 'polypeptide(L)'
;MLDVPTPLTPYKKQYINLLSENDAYVYPADRYYSAGNRLSYTSKEYNFWGAAYAHSWMAWSRYLTLMIHSPKMTRFSVSMTQTMYTPHLDSHTSKAIVMGDHLYAGWLRANFALFQRAPHALEKIFISLGTVGPDSMAGQTQNWLHGLWGDKTFQGWHNQLRNEFIFQFNYQWLYQVYILKTRFFSMDILPGVDLALGNAITHVRLGSLLRFGYNLSADFGPNKIGTLFSGG
;
A
#
# COMPACT_ATOMS: atom_id res chain seq x y z
N MET A 1 -4.62 -8.74 33.88
CA MET A 1 -3.74 -7.65 33.38
C MET A 1 -2.43 -8.29 32.97
N LEU A 2 -2.16 -8.42 31.68
CA LEU A 2 -0.82 -8.80 31.22
C LEU A 2 -0.09 -7.50 30.90
N ASP A 3 0.55 -6.91 31.92
CA ASP A 3 1.66 -5.97 31.71
C ASP A 3 2.82 -6.80 31.17
N VAL A 4 2.85 -7.03 29.86
CA VAL A 4 4.02 -7.64 29.22
C VAL A 4 5.03 -6.50 29.02
N PRO A 5 6.16 -6.48 29.74
CA PRO A 5 7.22 -5.53 29.48
C PRO A 5 7.63 -5.68 28.02
N THR A 6 7.47 -4.60 27.25
CA THR A 6 7.75 -4.62 25.82
C THR A 6 9.16 -4.08 25.60
N PRO A 7 10.11 -4.85 25.03
CA PRO A 7 11.45 -4.35 24.70
C PRO A 7 11.44 -3.40 23.48
N LEU A 8 10.28 -3.23 22.83
CA LEU A 8 10.14 -2.37 21.66
C LEU A 8 10.16 -0.90 22.08
N THR A 9 11.03 -0.14 21.44
CA THR A 9 10.97 1.32 21.49
C THR A 9 9.97 1.81 20.44
N PRO A 10 8.96 2.63 20.80
CA PRO A 10 8.01 3.16 19.83
C PRO A 10 8.67 4.23 18.95
N TYR A 11 8.43 4.15 17.64
CA TYR A 11 8.79 5.23 16.73
C TYR A 11 7.92 6.46 17.00
N LYS A 12 8.56 7.56 17.41
CA LYS A 12 7.86 8.80 17.82
C LYS A 12 7.44 9.71 16.67
N LYS A 13 7.98 9.50 15.46
CA LYS A 13 7.72 10.34 14.29
C LYS A 13 6.41 9.96 13.62
N GLN A 14 5.70 10.97 13.16
CA GLN A 14 4.58 10.89 12.22
C GLN A 14 4.98 11.60 10.93
N TYR A 15 4.37 11.24 9.81
CA TYR A 15 4.72 11.82 8.53
C TYR A 15 3.51 11.89 7.59
N ILE A 16 3.54 12.91 6.74
CA ILE A 16 2.71 13.02 5.55
C ILE A 16 3.58 12.63 4.37
N ASN A 17 3.09 11.76 3.51
CA ASN A 17 3.78 11.33 2.31
C ASN A 17 2.88 11.57 1.10
N LEU A 18 3.40 12.33 0.15
CA LEU A 18 2.87 12.46 -1.20
C LEU A 18 3.72 11.57 -2.10
N LEU A 19 3.08 10.70 -2.85
CA LEU A 19 3.75 9.85 -3.81
C LEU A 19 3.00 9.92 -5.15
N SER A 20 3.75 10.17 -6.22
CA SER A 20 3.30 10.08 -7.59
C SER A 20 4.20 9.09 -8.35
N GLU A 21 3.58 8.15 -9.03
CA GLU A 21 4.20 7.28 -10.04
C GLU A 21 3.57 7.61 -11.39
N ASN A 22 4.38 7.71 -12.44
CA ASN A 22 3.92 7.93 -13.80
C ASN A 22 4.94 7.34 -14.77
N ASP A 23 4.49 6.56 -15.74
CA ASP A 23 5.35 5.99 -16.78
C ASP A 23 6.06 7.10 -17.59
N ALA A 24 5.43 8.27 -17.73
CA ALA A 24 6.00 9.44 -18.40
C ALA A 24 7.27 10.02 -17.74
N TYR A 25 7.60 9.66 -16.49
CA TYR A 25 8.76 10.23 -15.79
C TYR A 25 10.11 9.67 -16.26
N VAL A 26 10.16 8.52 -16.91
CA VAL A 26 11.43 7.86 -17.31
C VAL A 26 11.44 7.47 -18.78
N TYR A 27 10.33 6.96 -19.33
CA TYR A 27 10.23 6.60 -20.74
C TYR A 27 8.75 6.47 -21.15
N PRO A 28 8.30 7.05 -22.27
CA PRO A 28 6.90 7.03 -22.69
C PRO A 28 6.52 5.66 -23.29
N ALA A 29 6.50 4.64 -22.44
CA ALA A 29 6.03 3.30 -22.77
C ALA A 29 4.88 2.96 -21.83
N ASP A 30 3.72 3.59 -22.03
CA ASP A 30 2.51 3.27 -21.26
C ASP A 30 2.16 1.79 -21.49
N ARG A 31 2.40 0.97 -20.45
CA ARG A 31 1.97 -0.43 -20.44
C ARG A 31 1.18 -0.71 -19.18
N TYR A 32 -0.13 -0.79 -19.35
CA TYR A 32 -1.11 -1.34 -18.41
C TYR A 32 -1.33 -0.50 -17.13
N TYR A 33 -0.31 -0.01 -16.43
CA TYR A 33 -0.40 0.95 -15.31
C TYR A 33 0.24 2.28 -15.71
N SER A 34 -0.54 3.34 -15.87
CA SER A 34 -0.03 4.59 -16.45
C SER A 34 0.41 5.59 -15.37
N ALA A 35 -0.35 5.70 -14.28
CA ALA A 35 -0.03 6.59 -13.18
C ALA A 35 -0.74 6.24 -11.87
N GLY A 36 -0.13 6.61 -10.75
CA GLY A 36 -0.73 6.49 -9.42
C GLY A 36 -0.32 7.64 -8.51
N ASN A 37 -1.32 8.33 -7.97
CA ASN A 37 -1.13 9.40 -7.00
C ASN A 37 -1.64 8.96 -5.62
N ARG A 38 -0.85 9.18 -4.57
CA ARG A 38 -1.21 8.87 -3.19
C ARG A 38 -0.80 9.99 -2.25
N LEU A 39 -1.77 10.50 -1.51
CA LEU A 39 -1.53 11.32 -0.33
C LEU A 39 -1.84 10.47 0.90
N SER A 40 -0.90 10.42 1.84
CA SER A 40 -1.03 9.60 3.05
C SER A 40 -0.54 10.32 4.28
N TYR A 41 -1.23 10.11 5.39
CA TYR A 41 -0.74 10.41 6.72
C TYR A 41 -0.46 9.10 7.44
N THR A 42 0.67 9.04 8.14
CA THR A 42 1.04 7.92 8.99
C THR A 42 1.42 8.43 10.36
N SER A 43 0.78 7.86 11.37
CA SER A 43 0.96 8.24 12.76
C SER A 43 2.28 7.72 13.36
N LYS A 44 2.61 8.23 14.54
CA LYS A 44 3.62 7.61 15.41
C LYS A 44 3.14 6.23 15.89
N GLU A 45 4.02 5.48 16.53
CA GLU A 45 3.62 4.25 17.19
C GLU A 45 3.03 4.49 18.57
N TYR A 46 2.01 3.69 18.89
CA TYR A 46 1.30 3.67 20.15
C TYR A 46 1.46 2.31 20.81
N ASN A 47 1.71 2.30 22.11
CA ASN A 47 1.61 1.09 22.91
C ASN A 47 0.23 1.05 23.57
N PHE A 48 -0.77 0.47 22.90
CA PHE A 48 -2.13 0.33 23.47
C PHE A 48 -2.23 -0.71 24.59
N TRP A 49 -1.20 -1.53 24.82
CA TRP A 49 -1.11 -2.43 25.97
C TRP A 49 -0.53 -1.75 27.20
N GLY A 50 0.26 -0.68 27.01
CA GLY A 50 0.84 0.10 28.10
C GLY A 50 -0.15 1.08 28.74
N ALA A 51 0.09 1.41 30.01
CA ALA A 51 -0.77 2.25 30.84
C ALA A 51 -1.17 3.60 30.18
N ALA A 52 -0.26 4.23 29.43
CA ALA A 52 -0.49 5.53 28.81
C ALA A 52 -1.64 5.54 27.78
N TYR A 53 -1.90 4.43 27.08
CA TYR A 53 -2.93 4.35 26.04
C TYR A 53 -3.96 3.23 26.27
N ALA A 54 -3.93 2.57 27.43
CA ALA A 54 -4.81 1.45 27.76
C ALA A 54 -6.31 1.81 27.75
N HIS A 55 -6.67 3.07 27.95
CA HIS A 55 -8.07 3.55 27.91
C HIS A 55 -8.36 4.49 26.74
N SER A 56 -7.46 4.55 25.74
CA SER A 56 -7.70 5.34 24.54
C SER A 56 -8.89 4.77 23.75
N TRP A 57 -9.65 5.64 23.08
CA TRP A 57 -10.72 5.23 22.17
C TRP A 57 -10.20 4.33 21.02
N MET A 58 -8.90 4.39 20.71
CA MET A 58 -8.24 3.53 19.71
C MET A 58 -7.74 2.20 20.26
N ALA A 59 -7.89 1.95 21.57
CA ALA A 59 -7.27 0.82 22.22
C ALA A 59 -7.93 -0.53 21.88
N TRP A 60 -9.11 -0.53 21.23
CA TRP A 60 -9.70 -1.73 20.63
C TRP A 60 -8.81 -2.34 19.54
N SER A 61 -8.02 -1.50 18.84
CA SER A 61 -7.11 -1.95 17.77
C SER A 61 -6.05 -2.93 18.26
N ARG A 62 -5.78 -2.97 19.56
CA ARG A 62 -4.84 -3.91 20.19
C ARG A 62 -5.24 -5.38 20.02
N TYR A 63 -6.53 -5.64 19.78
CA TYR A 63 -7.12 -6.96 19.56
C TYR A 63 -7.24 -7.32 18.09
N LEU A 64 -7.08 -6.35 17.18
CA LEU A 64 -6.98 -6.61 15.74
C LEU A 64 -5.56 -7.07 15.41
N THR A 65 -5.24 -8.30 15.82
CA THR A 65 -4.04 -8.99 15.39
C THR A 65 -4.10 -10.49 15.63
N LEU A 66 -3.40 -11.26 14.81
CA LEU A 66 -3.13 -12.68 15.09
C LEU A 66 -2.00 -12.84 16.14
N MET A 67 -1.21 -11.80 16.40
CA MET A 67 -0.09 -11.82 17.37
C MET A 67 -0.55 -11.44 18.79
N ILE A 68 -1.63 -12.07 19.28
CA ILE A 68 -2.33 -11.68 20.53
C ILE A 68 -1.37 -11.64 21.73
N HIS A 69 -0.52 -12.67 21.88
CA HIS A 69 0.39 -12.81 23.02
C HIS A 69 1.73 -12.07 22.89
N SER A 70 2.00 -11.43 21.75
CA SER A 70 3.26 -10.72 21.54
C SER A 70 3.19 -9.26 22.02
N PRO A 71 4.26 -8.75 22.67
CA PRO A 71 4.40 -7.31 22.88
C PRO A 71 4.46 -6.62 21.52
N LYS A 72 3.67 -5.55 21.35
CA LYS A 72 3.49 -4.92 20.03
C LYS A 72 3.26 -3.43 20.10
N MET A 73 3.71 -2.74 19.06
CA MET A 73 3.46 -1.33 18.81
C MET A 73 2.49 -1.18 17.65
N THR A 74 1.50 -0.31 17.82
CA THR A 74 0.45 -0.08 16.83
C THR A 74 0.66 1.26 16.14
N ARG A 75 0.50 1.29 14.82
CA ARG A 75 0.52 2.51 14.01
C ARG A 75 -0.65 2.49 13.03
N PHE A 76 -1.19 3.67 12.75
CA PHE A 76 -2.25 3.88 11.78
C PHE A 76 -1.77 4.68 10.58
N SER A 77 -2.33 4.38 9.42
CA SER A 77 -2.22 5.22 8.23
C SER A 77 -3.59 5.43 7.58
N VAL A 78 -3.83 6.66 7.14
CA VAL A 78 -4.94 6.98 6.25
C VAL A 78 -4.38 7.50 4.94
N SER A 79 -4.96 7.12 3.80
CA SER A 79 -4.53 7.65 2.52
C SER A 79 -5.63 7.74 1.50
N MET A 80 -5.56 8.77 0.65
CA MET A 80 -6.33 8.86 -0.58
C MET A 80 -5.42 8.43 -1.72
N THR A 81 -5.93 7.60 -2.63
CA THR A 81 -5.14 7.07 -3.76
C THR A 81 -5.99 7.05 -5.02
N GLN A 82 -5.43 7.52 -6.13
CA GLN A 82 -6.02 7.42 -7.45
C GLN A 82 -5.01 6.70 -8.36
N THR A 83 -5.39 5.55 -8.90
CA THR A 83 -4.59 4.82 -9.90
C THR A 83 -5.30 4.84 -11.25
N MET A 84 -4.54 4.94 -12.32
CA MET A 84 -5.04 5.04 -13.69
C MET A 84 -4.39 3.97 -14.55
N TYR A 85 -5.20 3.35 -15.40
CA TYR A 85 -4.83 2.33 -16.36
C TYR A 85 -5.31 2.81 -17.73
N THR A 86 -4.42 2.86 -18.71
CA THR A 86 -4.73 3.22 -20.10
C THR A 86 -4.26 2.12 -21.05
N PRO A 87 -4.89 1.99 -22.24
CA PRO A 87 -4.30 1.25 -23.34
C PRO A 87 -2.95 1.86 -23.75
N HIS A 88 -2.25 1.16 -24.64
CA HIS A 88 -0.96 1.58 -25.18
C HIS A 88 -0.98 3.02 -25.72
N LEU A 89 0.10 3.77 -25.49
CA LEU A 89 0.23 5.18 -25.89
C LEU A 89 -0.03 5.41 -27.39
N ASP A 90 0.33 4.45 -28.26
CA ASP A 90 0.05 4.54 -29.69
C ASP A 90 -1.43 4.68 -30.02
N SER A 91 -2.30 4.23 -29.12
CA SER A 91 -3.75 4.31 -29.23
C SER A 91 -4.36 5.58 -28.61
N HIS A 92 -3.56 6.56 -28.17
CA HIS A 92 -4.07 7.77 -27.50
C HIS A 92 -5.08 8.58 -28.34
N THR A 93 -4.98 8.54 -29.67
CA THR A 93 -5.94 9.19 -30.58
C THR A 93 -7.20 8.36 -30.81
N SER A 94 -7.19 7.06 -30.47
CA SER A 94 -8.34 6.19 -30.64
C SER A 94 -9.44 6.61 -29.69
N LYS A 95 -10.63 6.83 -30.25
CA LYS A 95 -11.86 7.01 -29.49
C LYS A 95 -12.49 5.67 -29.15
N ALA A 96 -12.38 4.67 -30.02
CA ALA A 96 -12.97 3.35 -29.81
C ALA A 96 -12.16 2.50 -28.81
N ILE A 97 -12.81 1.47 -28.27
CA ILE A 97 -12.16 0.41 -27.49
C ILE A 97 -11.10 -0.26 -28.37
N VAL A 98 -9.88 -0.37 -27.84
CA VAL A 98 -8.77 -1.04 -28.50
C VAL A 98 -8.86 -2.54 -28.18
N MET A 99 -9.22 -3.34 -29.17
CA MET A 99 -9.36 -4.79 -28.98
C MET A 99 -7.99 -5.42 -28.68
N GLY A 100 -7.95 -6.29 -27.66
CA GLY A 100 -6.71 -6.96 -27.24
C GLY A 100 -5.81 -6.13 -26.32
N ASP A 101 -6.25 -4.95 -25.89
CA ASP A 101 -5.54 -4.09 -24.93
C ASP A 101 -6.39 -3.83 -23.67
N HIS A 102 -5.79 -3.22 -22.66
CA HIS A 102 -6.49 -2.85 -21.43
C HIS A 102 -7.52 -1.75 -21.68
N LEU A 103 -8.67 -1.85 -21.01
CA LEU A 103 -9.64 -0.76 -20.97
C LEU A 103 -9.09 0.41 -20.16
N TYR A 104 -9.51 1.63 -20.51
CA TYR A 104 -9.34 2.76 -19.63
C TYR A 104 -10.03 2.47 -18.30
N ALA A 105 -9.32 2.69 -17.21
CA ALA A 105 -9.87 2.55 -15.88
C ALA A 105 -9.17 3.51 -14.92
N GLY A 106 -9.97 4.18 -14.10
CA GLY A 106 -9.46 4.82 -12.89
C GLY A 106 -9.98 4.09 -11.67
N TRP A 107 -9.22 4.13 -10.58
CA TRP A 107 -9.66 3.68 -9.26
C TRP A 107 -9.28 4.72 -8.22
N LEU A 108 -10.29 5.43 -7.70
CA LEU A 108 -10.16 6.39 -6.61
C LEU A 108 -10.58 5.72 -5.31
N ARG A 109 -9.73 5.78 -4.29
CA ARG A 109 -9.97 5.07 -3.03
C ARG A 109 -9.39 5.76 -1.81
N ALA A 110 -10.18 5.75 -0.74
CA ALA A 110 -9.74 6.03 0.61
C ALA A 110 -9.28 4.74 1.27
N ASN A 111 -8.19 4.80 2.02
CA ASN A 111 -7.56 3.64 2.63
C ASN A 111 -7.31 3.89 4.09
N PHE A 112 -7.53 2.87 4.90
CA PHE A 112 -7.15 2.82 6.31
C PHE A 112 -6.27 1.60 6.53
N ALA A 113 -5.14 1.80 7.21
CA ALA A 113 -4.18 0.75 7.51
C ALA A 113 -3.85 0.73 9.00
N LEU A 114 -3.83 -0.46 9.57
CA LEU A 114 -3.34 -0.77 10.91
C LEU A 114 -2.05 -1.58 10.76
N PHE A 115 -0.99 -1.15 11.44
CA PHE A 115 0.27 -1.87 11.52
C PHE A 115 0.49 -2.30 12.95
N GLN A 116 0.81 -3.58 13.15
CA GLN A 116 1.16 -4.17 14.43
C GLN A 116 2.57 -4.70 14.33
N ARG A 117 3.51 -4.06 15.03
CA ARG A 117 4.92 -4.43 15.04
C ARG A 117 5.26 -5.18 16.33
N ALA A 118 5.66 -6.43 16.18
CA ALA A 118 6.26 -7.26 17.23
C ALA A 118 7.79 -7.36 17.03
N PRO A 119 8.56 -7.98 17.95
CA PRO A 119 10.02 -8.06 17.83
C PRO A 119 10.54 -8.70 16.54
N HIS A 120 9.84 -9.72 16.03
CA HIS A 120 10.23 -10.47 14.84
C HIS A 120 9.11 -10.57 13.81
N ALA A 121 8.04 -9.78 13.95
CA ALA A 121 6.91 -9.87 13.04
C ALA A 121 6.28 -8.50 12.80
N LEU A 122 5.76 -8.33 11.58
CA LEU A 122 4.93 -7.21 11.20
C LEU A 122 3.64 -7.74 10.62
N GLU A 123 2.54 -7.29 11.20
CA GLU A 123 1.20 -7.53 10.66
C GLU A 123 0.61 -6.20 10.18
N LYS A 124 -0.05 -6.25 9.02
CA LYS A 124 -0.73 -5.12 8.42
C LYS A 124 -2.14 -5.52 8.01
N ILE A 125 -3.12 -4.83 8.57
CA ILE A 125 -4.53 -4.91 8.16
C ILE A 125 -4.83 -3.64 7.38
N PHE A 126 -5.42 -3.77 6.21
CA PHE A 126 -5.68 -2.65 5.31
C PHE A 126 -7.05 -2.77 4.68
N ILE A 127 -7.84 -1.70 4.76
CA ILE A 127 -9.16 -1.60 4.16
C ILE A 127 -9.13 -0.46 3.15
N SER A 128 -9.72 -0.70 1.98
CA SER A 128 -9.90 0.29 0.94
C SER A 128 -11.35 0.37 0.51
N LEU A 129 -11.84 1.60 0.37
CA LEU A 129 -13.19 1.94 -0.07
C LEU A 129 -13.05 2.94 -1.20
N GLY A 130 -13.73 2.70 -2.31
CA GLY A 130 -13.56 3.56 -3.48
C GLY A 130 -14.52 3.27 -4.61
N THR A 131 -14.20 3.80 -5.77
CA THR A 131 -14.97 3.61 -7.00
C THR A 131 -14.03 3.49 -8.19
N VAL A 132 -14.43 2.67 -9.16
CA VAL A 132 -13.84 2.66 -10.50
C VAL A 132 -14.73 3.40 -11.49
N GLY A 133 -14.19 3.70 -12.68
CA GLY A 133 -14.94 4.33 -13.76
C GLY A 133 -14.96 5.87 -13.70
N PRO A 134 -15.90 6.55 -14.40
CA PRO A 134 -15.95 8.02 -14.46
C PRO A 134 -15.89 8.73 -13.11
N ASP A 135 -16.48 8.16 -12.07
CA ASP A 135 -16.50 8.74 -10.71
C ASP A 135 -15.11 8.74 -10.05
N SER A 136 -14.18 7.94 -10.55
CA SER A 136 -12.79 7.97 -10.09
C SER A 136 -12.04 9.23 -10.54
N MET A 137 -12.61 9.99 -11.48
CA MET A 137 -12.04 11.21 -12.06
C MET A 137 -10.66 11.03 -12.74
N ALA A 138 -10.24 9.80 -13.04
CA ALA A 138 -8.91 9.54 -13.57
C ALA A 138 -8.65 10.24 -14.92
N GLY A 139 -9.60 10.21 -15.84
CA GLY A 139 -9.46 10.90 -17.13
C GLY A 139 -9.35 12.41 -17.00
N GLN A 140 -10.09 13.01 -16.07
CA GLN A 140 -10.02 14.44 -15.77
C GLN A 140 -8.65 14.80 -15.17
N THR A 141 -8.16 14.00 -14.22
CA THR A 141 -6.85 14.20 -13.60
C THR A 141 -5.73 14.04 -14.64
N GLN A 142 -5.78 13.01 -15.48
CA GLN A 142 -4.80 12.79 -16.54
C GLN A 142 -4.79 13.96 -17.52
N ASN A 143 -5.96 14.36 -18.03
CA ASN A 143 -6.07 15.48 -18.98
C ASN A 143 -5.58 16.81 -18.38
N TRP A 144 -5.84 17.04 -17.09
CA TRP A 144 -5.35 18.23 -16.40
C TRP A 144 -3.82 18.23 -16.28
N LEU A 145 -3.21 17.10 -15.88
CA LEU A 145 -1.76 16.96 -15.80
C LEU A 145 -1.11 17.10 -17.19
N HIS A 146 -1.66 16.43 -18.20
CA HIS A 146 -1.14 16.50 -19.57
C HIS A 146 -1.28 17.92 -20.14
N GLY A 147 -2.38 18.61 -19.86
CA GLY A 147 -2.57 20.01 -20.25
C GLY A 147 -1.59 20.98 -19.58
N LEU A 148 -1.20 20.71 -18.34
CA LEU A 148 -0.19 21.50 -17.62
C LEU A 148 1.23 21.28 -18.16
N TRP A 149 1.54 20.07 -18.63
CA TRP A 149 2.91 19.67 -19.03
C TRP A 149 3.12 19.65 -20.55
N GLY A 150 2.04 19.82 -21.33
CA GLY A 150 2.08 19.80 -22.80
C GLY A 150 2.09 18.40 -23.41
N ASP A 151 1.69 17.38 -22.65
CA ASP A 151 1.69 15.97 -23.09
C ASP A 151 0.47 15.61 -23.94
N LYS A 152 0.58 14.50 -24.68
CA LYS A 152 -0.51 13.98 -25.52
C LYS A 152 -1.69 13.53 -24.66
N THR A 153 -2.90 13.99 -24.98
CA THR A 153 -4.12 13.58 -24.26
C THR A 153 -4.74 12.31 -24.85
N PHE A 154 -5.25 11.44 -23.99
CA PHE A 154 -5.95 10.23 -24.41
C PHE A 154 -7.43 10.54 -24.70
N GLN A 155 -7.89 10.20 -25.89
CA GLN A 155 -9.24 10.51 -26.38
C GLN A 155 -10.29 9.43 -26.05
N GLY A 156 -9.85 8.28 -25.51
CA GLY A 156 -10.68 7.10 -25.27
C GLY A 156 -11.40 7.03 -23.91
N TRP A 157 -11.21 7.99 -23.01
CA TRP A 157 -11.77 7.96 -21.63
C TRP A 157 -13.30 7.86 -21.54
N HIS A 158 -14.02 8.16 -22.61
CA HIS A 158 -15.48 7.98 -22.67
C HIS A 158 -15.91 6.51 -22.75
N ASN A 159 -14.98 5.61 -23.13
CA ASN A 159 -15.18 4.16 -23.18
C ASN A 159 -14.51 3.42 -22.01
N GLN A 160 -14.22 4.12 -20.92
CA GLN A 160 -13.64 3.52 -19.72
C GLN A 160 -14.61 2.56 -19.02
N LEU A 161 -14.11 1.77 -18.06
CA LEU A 161 -14.96 0.96 -17.18
C LEU A 161 -16.11 1.77 -16.59
N ARG A 162 -17.29 1.17 -16.48
CA ARG A 162 -18.44 1.80 -15.82
C ARG A 162 -18.18 2.01 -14.32
N ASN A 163 -18.97 2.89 -13.71
CA ASN A 163 -18.92 3.09 -12.26
C ASN A 163 -19.24 1.80 -11.50
N GLU A 164 -18.37 1.45 -10.57
CA GLU A 164 -18.59 0.35 -9.62
C GLU A 164 -17.94 0.70 -8.29
N PHE A 165 -18.71 0.57 -7.21
CA PHE A 165 -18.17 0.72 -5.87
C PHE A 165 -17.21 -0.42 -5.55
N ILE A 166 -16.04 -0.10 -5.02
CA ILE A 166 -15.02 -1.08 -4.65
C ILE A 166 -14.85 -1.12 -3.13
N PHE A 167 -14.96 -2.32 -2.59
CA PHE A 167 -14.51 -2.67 -1.25
C PHE A 167 -13.36 -3.66 -1.35
N GLN A 168 -12.28 -3.38 -0.62
CA GLN A 168 -11.13 -4.26 -0.55
C GLN A 168 -10.62 -4.39 0.89
N PHE A 169 -10.53 -5.60 1.37
CA PHE A 169 -9.83 -5.98 2.58
C PHE A 169 -8.49 -6.64 2.23
N ASN A 170 -7.43 -6.31 2.95
CA ASN A 170 -6.14 -6.97 2.82
C ASN A 170 -5.53 -7.23 4.20
N TYR A 171 -4.86 -8.38 4.30
CA TYR A 171 -4.12 -8.80 5.46
C TYR A 171 -2.74 -9.26 5.02
N GLN A 172 -1.69 -8.70 5.62
CA GLN A 172 -0.32 -9.08 5.36
C GLN A 172 0.38 -9.43 6.67
N TRP A 173 1.14 -10.52 6.66
CA TRP A 173 1.99 -10.93 7.78
C TRP A 173 3.39 -11.21 7.27
N LEU A 174 4.39 -10.65 7.94
CA LEU A 174 5.81 -10.85 7.68
C LEU A 174 6.50 -11.30 8.96
N TYR A 175 7.42 -12.24 8.85
CA TYR A 175 8.24 -12.71 9.97
C TYR A 175 9.72 -12.57 9.64
N GLN A 176 10.52 -12.06 10.55
CA GLN A 176 11.95 -11.83 10.36
C GLN A 176 12.78 -12.95 10.98
N VAL A 177 13.54 -13.66 10.14
CA VAL A 177 14.46 -14.71 10.56
C VAL A 177 15.89 -14.28 10.25
N TYR A 178 16.67 -13.99 11.30
CA TYR A 178 18.09 -13.69 11.13
C TYR A 178 18.86 -14.96 10.71
N ILE A 179 19.61 -14.84 9.62
CA ILE A 179 20.55 -15.85 9.15
C ILE A 179 21.92 -15.58 9.75
N LEU A 180 22.36 -14.32 9.70
CA LEU A 180 23.66 -13.90 10.20
C LEU A 180 23.57 -12.47 10.73
N LYS A 181 24.15 -12.22 11.90
CA LYS A 181 24.27 -10.88 12.48
C LYS A 181 25.70 -10.64 12.92
N THR A 182 26.39 -9.74 12.23
CA THR A 182 27.75 -9.31 12.58
C THR A 182 27.75 -7.83 12.97
N ARG A 183 28.91 -7.31 13.37
CA ARG A 183 29.10 -5.87 13.62
C ARG A 183 28.97 -5.01 12.35
N PHE A 184 29.28 -5.55 11.18
CA PHE A 184 29.41 -4.79 9.93
C PHE A 184 28.23 -4.99 8.97
N PHE A 185 27.61 -6.16 8.99
CA PHE A 185 26.48 -6.49 8.13
C PHE A 185 25.60 -7.55 8.78
N SER A 186 24.40 -7.70 8.24
CA SER A 186 23.43 -8.71 8.62
C SER A 186 22.81 -9.34 7.39
N MET A 187 22.32 -10.56 7.56
CA MET A 187 21.49 -11.28 6.61
C MET A 187 20.26 -11.77 7.33
N ASP A 188 19.10 -11.58 6.71
CA ASP A 188 17.86 -12.19 7.16
C ASP A 188 16.98 -12.59 5.98
N ILE A 189 16.00 -13.42 6.28
CA ILE A 189 14.90 -13.74 5.37
C ILE A 189 13.59 -13.29 6.00
N LEU A 190 12.71 -12.74 5.17
CA LEU A 190 11.37 -12.30 5.53
C LEU A 190 10.32 -13.17 4.82
N PRO A 191 10.03 -14.39 5.29
CA PRO A 191 8.84 -15.10 4.85
C PRO A 191 7.57 -14.31 5.18
N GLY A 192 6.56 -14.44 4.33
CA GLY A 192 5.30 -13.77 4.57
C GLY A 192 4.13 -14.35 3.81
N VAL A 193 2.96 -13.84 4.20
CA VAL A 193 1.66 -14.13 3.60
C VAL A 193 0.97 -12.81 3.30
N ASP A 194 0.29 -12.75 2.16
CA ASP A 194 -0.58 -11.64 1.77
C ASP A 194 -1.92 -12.18 1.27
N LEU A 195 -2.99 -11.65 1.84
CA LEU A 195 -4.37 -12.02 1.55
C LEU A 195 -5.10 -10.77 1.10
N ALA A 196 -5.84 -10.90 0.01
CA ALA A 196 -6.69 -9.85 -0.53
C ALA A 196 -8.08 -10.42 -0.77
N LEU A 197 -9.11 -9.75 -0.26
CA LEU A 197 -10.51 -10.13 -0.41
C LEU A 197 -11.33 -8.88 -0.76
N GLY A 198 -12.03 -8.92 -1.87
CA GLY A 198 -12.86 -7.81 -2.33
C GLY A 198 -13.35 -7.99 -3.76
N ASN A 199 -14.14 -7.05 -4.24
CA ASN A 199 -14.69 -7.10 -5.60
C ASN A 199 -13.73 -6.56 -6.68
N ALA A 200 -12.62 -5.94 -6.31
CA ALA A 200 -11.57 -5.57 -7.26
C ALA A 200 -10.49 -6.65 -7.42
N ILE A 201 -9.95 -7.15 -6.30
CA ILE A 201 -8.85 -8.12 -6.30
C ILE A 201 -9.13 -9.18 -5.23
N THR A 202 -8.97 -10.46 -5.56
CA THR A 202 -9.03 -11.54 -4.58
C THR A 202 -7.88 -12.50 -4.81
N HIS A 203 -7.03 -12.69 -3.80
CA HIS A 203 -5.88 -13.59 -3.89
C HIS A 203 -5.37 -14.04 -2.52
N VAL A 204 -4.53 -15.08 -2.58
CA VAL A 204 -3.61 -15.48 -1.51
C VAL A 204 -2.22 -15.56 -2.12
N ARG A 205 -1.24 -14.95 -1.47
CA ARG A 205 0.17 -14.93 -1.88
C ARG A 205 1.06 -15.36 -0.73
N LEU A 206 2.07 -16.15 -1.07
CA LEU A 206 3.15 -16.57 -0.19
C LEU A 206 4.46 -16.20 -0.88
N GLY A 207 5.44 -15.75 -0.11
CA GLY A 207 6.78 -15.54 -0.62
C GLY A 207 7.75 -15.15 0.48
N SER A 208 9.00 -14.91 0.11
CA SER A 208 10.08 -14.62 1.05
C SER A 208 11.11 -13.67 0.47
N LEU A 209 11.45 -12.62 1.23
CA LEU A 209 12.48 -11.66 0.83
C LEU A 209 13.78 -11.95 1.58
N LEU A 210 14.85 -12.29 0.85
CA LEU A 210 16.20 -12.34 1.40
C LEU A 210 16.80 -10.93 1.42
N ARG A 211 17.36 -10.51 2.56
CA ARG A 211 18.04 -9.21 2.70
C ARG A 211 19.47 -9.39 3.18
N PHE A 212 20.36 -8.57 2.63
CA PHE A 212 21.74 -8.42 3.05
C PHE A 212 22.03 -6.93 3.19
N GLY A 213 22.61 -6.50 4.30
CA GLY A 213 22.97 -5.09 4.49
C GLY A 213 23.26 -4.70 5.93
N TYR A 214 23.31 -3.39 6.17
CA TYR A 214 23.55 -2.83 7.50
C TYR A 214 22.24 -2.50 8.21
N ASN A 215 22.17 -2.76 9.52
CA ASN A 215 21.04 -2.39 10.39
C ASN A 215 19.65 -2.92 9.94
N LEU A 216 19.59 -4.17 9.48
CA LEU A 216 18.33 -4.83 9.05
C LEU A 216 17.28 -5.00 10.17
N SER A 217 17.64 -4.74 11.43
CA SER A 217 16.71 -4.68 12.56
C SER A 217 15.77 -3.47 12.54
N ALA A 218 16.01 -2.49 11.66
CA ALA A 218 15.26 -1.24 11.64
C ALA A 218 13.88 -1.36 10.94
N ASP A 219 13.68 -2.34 10.07
CA ASP A 219 12.45 -2.49 9.28
C ASP A 219 12.19 -3.93 8.81
N PHE A 220 11.02 -4.12 8.20
CA PHE A 220 10.57 -5.37 7.58
C PHE A 220 10.57 -5.28 6.04
N GLY A 221 11.55 -4.56 5.48
CA GLY A 221 11.72 -4.40 4.04
C GLY A 221 11.14 -3.08 3.51
N PRO A 222 11.20 -2.89 2.18
CA PRO A 222 10.77 -1.64 1.55
C PRO A 222 9.26 -1.41 1.69
N ASN A 223 8.89 -0.16 1.99
CA ASN A 223 7.51 0.31 1.88
C ASN A 223 7.16 0.51 0.41
N LYS A 224 6.35 -0.38 -0.18
CA LYS A 224 5.83 -0.23 -1.55
C LYS A 224 4.45 0.42 -1.55
N ILE A 225 4.10 1.12 -2.63
CA ILE A 225 2.73 1.64 -2.85
C ILE A 225 1.86 0.49 -3.33
N GLY A 226 0.66 0.39 -2.77
CA GLY A 226 -0.22 -0.75 -3.01
C GLY A 226 0.14 -1.95 -2.15
N THR A 227 -0.70 -2.98 -2.23
CA THR A 227 -0.57 -4.27 -1.53
C THR A 227 0.54 -5.14 -2.12
N LEU A 228 1.56 -4.54 -2.74
CA LEU A 228 2.70 -5.28 -3.28
C LEU A 228 3.47 -5.88 -2.11
N PHE A 229 3.18 -7.15 -1.89
CA PHE A 229 3.70 -8.01 -0.86
C PHE A 229 5.22 -7.82 -0.70
N SER A 230 5.63 -7.37 0.49
CA SER A 230 7.04 -7.08 0.78
C SER A 230 7.91 -8.34 0.84
N GLY A 231 7.30 -9.53 0.94
CA GLY A 231 8.01 -10.80 0.86
C GLY A 231 8.41 -11.21 -0.56
N GLY A 232 8.08 -10.43 -1.59
CA GLY A 232 8.43 -10.78 -2.98
C GLY A 232 7.36 -11.63 -3.66
#